data_AF-D5VH95-F1
#
_entry.id   AF-D5VH95-F1
#
_cell.length_a   1.000
_cell.length_b   1.000
_cell.length_c   1.000
_cell.angle_alpha   90.00
_cell.angle_beta   90.00
_cell.angle_gamma   90.00
#
_symmetry.space_group_name_H-M   'P 1'
#
loop_
_entity.id
_entity.type
_entity.pdbx_description
1 polymer ?
#
loop_
_entity_poly.entity_id
_entity_poly.type
_entity_poly.pdbx_seq_one_letter_code
_entity_poly.pdbx_strand_id
1 'polypeptide(L)' 'MDTSLSAQLEAALRDVVGDGSALTSMTIDFASGAADGALEQKAWVERATRSLVFAQGELRRPNGSLAASASAVFRRAGD' A
#
# COMPACT_ATOMS: atom_id res chain seq x y z
N MET A 1 -5.95 -10.36 -16.22
CA MET A 1 -5.06 -10.95 -15.19
C MET A 1 -5.57 -10.45 -13.86
N ASP A 2 -5.69 -11.32 -12.87
CA ASP A 2 -5.85 -10.85 -11.49
C ASP A 2 -4.56 -10.11 -11.09
N THR A 3 -4.73 -8.87 -10.62
CA THR A 3 -3.62 -8.08 -10.09
C THR A 3 -3.22 -8.66 -8.73
N SER A 4 -1.93 -8.96 -8.54
CA SER A 4 -1.44 -9.50 -7.26
C SER A 4 -1.77 -8.55 -6.10
N LEU A 5 -1.92 -9.09 -4.89
CA LEU A 5 -2.10 -8.29 -3.67
C LEU A 5 -0.99 -7.24 -3.50
N SER A 6 0.25 -7.59 -3.87
CA SER A 6 1.38 -6.67 -3.86
C SER A 6 1.22 -5.50 -4.83
N ALA A 7 0.75 -5.75 -6.05
CA ALA A 7 0.54 -4.71 -7.04
C ALA A 7 -0.66 -3.80 -6.69
N GLN A 8 -1.72 -4.36 -6.09
CA GLN A 8 -2.84 -3.58 -5.56
C GLN A 8 -2.40 -2.66 -4.41
N LEU A 9 -1.62 -3.18 -3.45
CA LEU A 9 -1.08 -2.37 -2.36
C LEU A 9 -0.15 -1.27 -2.86
N GLU A 10 0.77 -1.60 -3.77
CA GLU A 10 1.67 -0.60 -4.34
C GLU A 10 0.91 0.52 -5.06
N ALA A 11 -0.13 0.18 -5.82
CA ALA A 11 -0.97 1.17 -6.49
C ALA A 11 -1.70 2.08 -5.49
N ALA A 12 -2.34 1.52 -4.46
CA ALA A 12 -3.04 2.28 -3.42
C ALA A 12 -2.08 3.20 -2.64
N LEU A 13 -0.87 2.72 -2.33
CA LEU A 13 0.15 3.50 -1.65
C LEU A 13 0.69 4.64 -2.52
N ARG A 14 0.88 4.41 -3.83
CA ARG A 14 1.31 5.46 -4.77
C ARG A 14 0.25 6.55 -4.90
N ASP A 15 -1.03 6.19 -4.94
CA ASP A 15 -2.15 7.12 -5.04
C ASP A 15 -2.16 8.12 -3.87
N VAL A 16 -1.98 7.64 -2.64
CA VAL A 16 -2.01 8.53 -1.45
C VAL A 16 -0.73 9.33 -1.22
N VAL A 17 0.41 8.86 -1.74
CA VAL A 17 1.68 9.59 -1.66
C VAL A 17 1.75 10.69 -2.72
N GLY A 18 1.10 10.46 -3.87
CA GLY A 18 1.12 11.37 -5.02
C GLY A 18 2.42 11.34 -5.82
N ASP A 19 2.44 12.12 -6.88
CA ASP A 19 3.56 12.22 -7.81
C ASP A 19 4.83 12.78 -7.16
N GLY A 20 5.98 12.60 -7.83
CA GLY A 20 7.27 13.14 -7.38
C GLY A 20 7.93 12.37 -6.23
N SER A 21 7.37 11.22 -5.84
CA SER A 21 7.97 10.32 -4.86
C SER A 21 8.24 8.93 -5.44
N ALA A 22 9.44 8.40 -5.19
CA ALA A 22 9.86 7.07 -5.62
C ALA A 22 9.75 6.07 -4.46
N LEU A 23 9.10 4.93 -4.69
CA LEU A 23 9.05 3.83 -3.73
C LEU A 23 10.47 3.34 -3.44
N THR A 24 10.88 3.38 -2.17
CA THR A 24 12.21 2.96 -1.71
C THR A 24 12.18 1.57 -1.09
N SER A 25 11.16 1.29 -0.27
CA SER A 25 10.91 -0.03 0.29
C SER A 25 9.43 -0.23 0.56
N MET A 26 8.99 -1.49 0.50
CA MET A 26 7.65 -1.92 0.89
C MET A 26 7.77 -3.28 1.57
N THR A 27 7.26 -3.37 2.79
CA THR A 27 7.09 -4.64 3.52
C THR A 27 5.62 -5.00 3.45
N ILE A 28 5.30 -6.26 3.12
CA ILE A 28 3.94 -6.76 3.02
C ILE A 28 3.78 -7.95 3.96
N ASP A 29 2.76 -7.89 4.80
CA ASP A 29 2.28 -9.00 5.60
C ASP A 29 1.04 -9.60 4.92
N PHE A 30 1.12 -10.88 4.54
CA PHE A 30 0.01 -11.60 3.94
C PHE A 30 -0.77 -12.36 4.99
N ALA A 31 -2.09 -12.17 5.00
CA ALA A 31 -2.96 -12.98 5.83
C ALA A 31 -3.23 -14.33 5.16
N SER A 32 -3.52 -15.35 5.97
CA SER A 32 -3.98 -16.64 5.46
C SER A 32 -5.39 -16.54 4.84
N GLY A 33 -5.72 -17.50 3.98
CA GLY A 33 -7.04 -17.63 3.36
C GLY A 33 -7.15 -16.99 1.97
N ALA A 34 -8.03 -17.55 1.13
CA ALA A 34 -8.27 -17.06 -0.22
C ALA A 34 -8.88 -15.63 -0.19
N ALA A 35 -8.53 -14.82 -1.20
CA ALA A 35 -9.24 -13.59 -1.47
C ALA A 35 -10.51 -13.94 -2.24
N ASP A 36 -11.60 -14.22 -1.53
CA ASP A 36 -12.90 -14.46 -2.16
C ASP A 36 -13.65 -13.13 -2.31
N GLY A 37 -13.83 -12.71 -3.55
CA GLY A 37 -14.52 -11.47 -3.92
C GLY A 37 -13.62 -10.25 -4.06
N ALA A 38 -14.24 -9.10 -4.35
CA ALA A 38 -13.52 -7.84 -4.53
C ALA A 38 -12.95 -7.34 -3.19
N LEU A 39 -11.67 -6.99 -3.19
CA LEU A 39 -11.00 -6.44 -2.00
C LEU A 39 -11.29 -4.94 -1.87
N GLU A 40 -11.55 -4.50 -0.64
CA GLU A 40 -11.55 -3.09 -0.28
C GLU A 40 -10.12 -2.63 -0.06
N GLN A 41 -9.75 -1.50 -0.67
CA GLN A 41 -8.41 -0.92 -0.55
C GLN A 41 -8.47 0.31 0.34
N LYS A 42 -7.52 0.40 1.26
CA LYS A 42 -7.32 1.60 2.08
C LYS A 42 -5.83 1.90 2.14
N ALA A 43 -5.46 3.16 1.93
CA ALA A 43 -4.09 3.62 2.14
C ALA A 43 -4.10 5.02 2.76
N TRP A 44 -3.02 5.37 3.45
CA TRP A 44 -2.84 6.68 4.05
C TRP A 44 -1.36 6.99 4.28
N VAL A 45 -1.03 8.27 4.34
CA VAL A 45 0.27 8.74 4.82
C VAL A 45 0.24 8.78 6.34
N GLU A 46 1.09 7.99 6.97
CA GLU A 46 1.26 7.97 8.42
C GLU A 46 2.12 9.15 8.88
N ARG A 47 3.20 9.44 8.13
CA ARG A 47 4.14 10.52 8.43
C ARG A 47 4.85 10.99 7.16
N ALA A 48 5.17 12.28 7.08
CA ALA A 48 6.08 12.82 6.09
C ALA A 48 7.21 13.63 6.74
N THR A 49 8.39 13.63 6.12
CA THR A 49 9.51 14.52 6.42
C THR A 49 9.79 15.41 5.20
N ARG A 50 10.94 16.10 5.14
CA ARG A 50 11.36 16.81 3.92
C ARG A 50 11.59 15.84 2.75
N SER A 51 12.31 14.74 3.00
CA SER A 51 12.80 13.82 1.96
C SER A 51 12.08 12.49 1.89
N LEU A 52 11.30 12.11 2.91
CA LEU A 52 10.64 10.80 3.00
C LEU A 52 9.15 10.91 3.26
N VAL A 53 8.39 9.96 2.75
CA VAL A 53 6.97 9.73 3.08
C VAL A 53 6.81 8.29 3.54
N PHE A 54 6.21 8.12 4.71
CA PHE A 54 5.87 6.83 5.30
C PHE A 54 4.37 6.62 5.11
N ALA A 55 4.00 5.57 4.39
CA ALA A 55 2.62 5.28 4.05
C ALA A 55 2.27 3.85 4.47
N GLN A 56 1.00 3.66 4.83
CA GLN A 56 0.44 2.36 5.17
C GLN A 56 -0.72 2.05 4.23
N GLY A 57 -0.92 0.75 3.98
CA GLY A 57 -1.97 0.25 3.12
C GLY A 57 -2.55 -1.06 3.64
N GLU A 58 -3.84 -1.27 3.41
CA GLU A 58 -4.57 -2.48 3.73
C GLU A 58 -5.43 -2.91 2.55
N LEU A 59 -5.48 -4.22 2.33
CA LEU A 59 -6.49 -4.87 1.51
C LEU A 59 -7.38 -5.71 2.41
N ARG A 60 -8.68 -5.45 2.40
CA ARG A 60 -9.67 -6.16 3.21
C ARG A 60 -10.61 -6.97 2.33
N ARG A 61 -10.94 -8.18 2.78
CA ARG A 61 -11.97 -9.02 2.17
C ARG A 61 -13.36 -8.45 2.44
N PRO A 62 -14.41 -8.86 1.71
CA PRO A 62 -15.78 -8.42 1.95
C PRO A 62 -16.29 -8.67 3.38
N ASN A 63 -15.73 -9.66 4.09
CA ASN A 63 -16.05 -9.95 5.49
C ASN A 63 -15.27 -9.06 6.49
N GLY A 64 -14.53 -8.05 6.03
CA GLY A 64 -13.74 -7.13 6.83
C GLY A 64 -12.36 -7.66 7.29
N SER A 65 -12.06 -8.94 7.07
CA SER A 65 -10.76 -9.52 7.41
C SER A 65 -9.64 -9.01 6.49
N LEU A 66 -8.42 -8.88 7.02
CA LEU A 66 -7.26 -8.50 6.22
C LEU A 66 -6.89 -9.62 5.24
N ALA A 67 -6.67 -9.26 3.98
CA ALA A 67 -6.01 -10.09 2.98
C ALA A 67 -4.49 -9.82 2.98
N ALA A 68 -4.11 -8.55 3.06
CA ALA A 68 -2.72 -8.13 3.23
C ALA A 68 -2.65 -6.72 3.81
N SER A 69 -1.55 -6.39 4.48
CA SER A 69 -1.19 -5.05 4.90
C SER A 69 0.22 -4.71 4.45
N ALA A 70 0.48 -3.44 4.15
CA ALA A 70 1.80 -2.97 3.77
C ALA A 70 2.21 -1.72 4.55
N SER A 71 3.51 -1.64 4.83
CA SER A 71 4.19 -0.41 5.24
C SER A 71 5.23 -0.08 4.19
N ALA A 72 5.19 1.16 3.67
CA ALA A 72 6.05 1.60 2.60
C ALA A 72 6.76 2.92 2.94
N VAL A 73 7.98 3.03 2.43
CA VAL A 73 8.78 4.26 2.48
C VAL A 73 8.99 4.73 1.05
N PHE A 74 8.63 5.99 0.82
CA PHE A 74 8.90 6.70 -0.42
C PHE A 74 9.93 7.79 -0.17
N ARG A 75 10.77 8.04 -1.17
CA ARG A 75 11.71 9.17 -1.20
C ARG A 75 11.15 10.21 -2.17
N ARG A 76 11.03 11.46 -1.75
CA ARG A 76 10.75 12.57 -2.67
C ARG A 76 11.95 12.74 -3.62
N ALA A 77 11.70 12.90 -4.91
CA ALA A 77 12.72 13.42 -5.80
C ALA A 77 13.21 14.75 -5.19
N GLY A 78 14.53 14.88 -5.03
CA GLY A 78 15.08 16.18 -4.65
C GLY A 78 14.76 17.17 -5.76
N ASP A 79 14.38 18.39 -5.38
CA ASP A 79 14.40 19.54 -6.31
C ASP A 79 15.78 19.68 -6.97
#